data_AF-A0A7R9IRS2-F1
#
_entry.id   AF-A0A7R9IRS2-F1
#
_cell.length_a   1.000
_cell.length_b   1.000
_cell.length_c   1.000
_cell.angle_alpha   90.00
_cell.angle_beta   90.00
_cell.angle_gamma   90.00
#
_symmetry.space_group_name_H-M   'P 1'
#
loop_
_entity.id
_entity.type
_entity.pdbx_description
1 polymer ?
#
loop_
_entity_poly.entity_id
_entity_poly.type
_entity_poly.pdbx_seq_one_letter_code
_entity_poly.pdbx_strand_id
1 'polypeptide(L)' 'MGITVYLVVCLLGAALGKQFQFHNNLGQTIWVGSLGNAGVAAPNNGGFQLNAGAEVCPYNV' A
#
# COMPACT_ATOMS: atom_id res chain seq x y z
N MET A 1 -7.74 -6.74 21.72
CA MET A 1 -8.44 -5.49 21.35
C MET A 1 -7.67 -4.62 20.34
N GLY A 2 -6.63 -5.13 19.65
CA GLY A 2 -5.88 -4.35 18.65
C GLY A 2 -6.17 -4.69 17.18
N ILE A 3 -6.51 -5.95 16.89
CA ILE A 3 -6.77 -6.43 15.51
C ILE A 3 -8.09 -5.89 14.95
N THR A 4 -9.11 -5.75 15.82
CA THR A 4 -10.45 -5.30 15.43
C THR A 4 -10.49 -3.84 14.99
N VAL A 5 -9.60 -2.99 15.54
CA VAL A 5 -9.56 -1.54 15.22
C VAL A 5 -8.89 -1.30 13.86
N TYR A 6 -7.85 -2.08 13.53
CA TYR A 6 -7.19 -2.02 12.21
C TYR A 6 -8.14 -2.41 11.06
N LEU A 7 -8.92 -3.47 11.24
CA LEU A 7 -9.86 -3.93 10.22
C LEU A 7 -10.96 -2.88 9.95
N VAL A 8 -11.46 -2.21 11.00
CA VAL A 8 -12.53 -1.21 10.91
C VAL A 8 -12.05 0.09 10.24
N VAL A 9 -10.80 0.51 10.42
CA VAL A 9 -10.21 1.66 9.69
C VAL A 9 -10.06 1.36 8.20
N CYS A 10 -9.72 0.13 7.81
CA CYS A 10 -9.69 -0.28 6.38
C CYS A 10 -11.09 -0.28 5.74
N LEU A 11 -12.13 -0.66 6.49
CA LEU A 11 -13.50 -0.75 5.98
C LEU A 11 -14.18 0.62 5.78
N LEU A 12 -13.84 1.63 6.58
CA LEU A 12 -14.46 2.96 6.50
C LEU A 12 -13.88 3.86 5.39
N GLY A 13 -12.73 3.51 4.81
CA GLY A 13 -12.11 4.23 3.68
C GLY A 13 -12.55 3.75 2.29
N ALA A 14 -13.44 2.75 2.20
CA ALA A 14 -13.77 2.04 0.95
C ALA A 14 -14.70 2.78 -0.03
N ALA A 15 -14.93 4.08 0.14
CA ALA A 15 -15.73 4.86 -0.78
C ALA A 15 -14.84 5.73 -1.67
N LEU A 16 -14.67 5.28 -2.92
CA LEU A 16 -14.22 6.01 -4.14
C LEU A 16 -12.79 5.82 -4.68
N GLY A 17 -12.00 4.82 -4.23
CA GLY A 17 -10.68 4.54 -4.82
C GLY A 17 -10.37 3.07 -5.14
N LYS A 18 -9.45 2.80 -6.08
CA LYS A 18 -8.84 1.48 -6.32
C LYS A 18 -7.77 1.23 -5.24
N GLN A 19 -7.87 0.09 -4.57
CA GLN A 19 -6.87 -0.35 -3.60
C GLN A 19 -5.91 -1.36 -4.24
N PHE A 20 -4.60 -1.15 -4.05
CA PHE A 20 -3.58 -2.13 -4.44
C PHE A 20 -2.92 -2.72 -3.18
N GLN A 21 -2.72 -4.03 -3.20
CA GLN A 21 -2.08 -4.79 -2.13
C GLN A 21 -0.74 -5.32 -2.65
N PHE A 22 0.32 -5.11 -1.88
CA PHE A 22 1.67 -5.57 -2.21
C PHE A 22 2.11 -6.60 -1.20
N HIS A 23 2.49 -7.78 -1.71
CA HIS A 23 3.09 -8.85 -0.93
C HIS A 23 4.52 -9.09 -1.39
N ASN A 24 5.46 -9.00 -0.46
CA ASN A 24 6.83 -9.43 -0.71
C ASN A 24 7.03 -10.89 -0.28
N ASN A 25 6.84 -11.82 -1.21
CA ASN A 25 7.03 -13.25 -0.96
C ASN A 25 8.51 -13.67 -0.97
N LEU A 26 9.45 -12.73 -1.10
CA LEU A 26 10.88 -13.02 -1.10
C LEU A 26 11.43 -13.02 0.33
N GLY A 27 12.54 -13.72 0.53
CA GLY A 27 13.31 -13.72 1.78
C GLY A 27 14.20 -12.49 1.98
N GLN A 28 14.02 -11.42 1.19
CA GLN A 28 14.82 -10.20 1.23
C GLN A 28 13.94 -8.95 1.07
N THR A 29 14.44 -7.82 1.56
CA THR A 29 13.78 -6.51 1.37
C THR A 29 13.76 -6.12 -0.10
N ILE A 30 12.62 -5.60 -0.56
CA ILE A 30 12.46 -5.00 -1.89
C ILE A 30 12.12 -3.52 -1.79
N TRP A 31 12.37 -2.78 -2.86
CA TRP A 31 11.99 -1.39 -3.01
C TRP A 31 10.97 -1.27 -4.14
N VAL A 32 9.72 -0.99 -3.78
CA VAL A 32 8.61 -0.85 -4.74
C VAL A 32 8.61 0.58 -5.25
N GLY A 33 8.67 0.75 -6.57
CA GLY A 33 8.50 2.04 -7.24
C GLY A 33 7.06 2.27 -7.65
N SER A 34 6.60 3.52 -7.57
CA SER A 34 5.29 3.96 -8.04
C SER A 34 5.44 5.18 -8.94
N LEU A 35 4.65 5.24 -10.00
CA LEU A 35 4.69 6.33 -10.96
C LEU A 35 3.26 6.82 -11.22
N GLY A 36 3.07 8.13 -11.08
CA GLY A 36 1.84 8.80 -11.52
C GLY A 36 1.86 9.04 -13.02
N ASN A 37 0.69 9.12 -13.64
CA ASN A 37 0.56 9.57 -15.02
C ASN A 37 1.05 11.02 -15.17
N ALA A 38 1.26 11.49 -16.41
CA ALA A 38 1.70 12.85 -16.67
C ALA A 38 0.79 13.89 -15.99
N GLY A 39 1.39 14.82 -15.24
CA GLY A 39 0.68 15.84 -14.47
C GLY A 39 0.05 15.35 -13.16
N VAL A 40 0.21 14.07 -12.81
CA VAL A 40 -0.30 13.47 -11.57
C VAL A 40 0.86 13.09 -10.66
N ALA A 41 0.75 13.41 -9.38
CA ALA A 41 1.77 13.05 -8.39
C ALA A 41 1.93 11.52 -8.29
N ALA A 42 3.15 11.07 -8.05
CA ALA A 42 3.41 9.65 -7.82
C ALA A 42 2.78 9.20 -6.49
N PRO A 43 2.03 8.09 -6.46
CA PRO A 43 1.50 7.53 -5.23
C PRO A 43 2.62 7.25 -4.22
N ASN A 44 2.37 7.47 -2.92
CA ASN A 44 3.36 7.25 -1.87
C ASN A 44 4.75 7.88 -2.16
N ASN A 45 4.76 9.09 -2.76
CA ASN A 45 5.97 9.85 -3.06
C ASN A 45 7.01 9.08 -3.92
N GLY A 46 6.54 8.20 -4.81
CA GLY A 46 7.39 7.49 -5.78
C GLY A 46 7.84 6.09 -5.36
N GLY A 47 7.57 5.67 -4.12
CA GLY A 47 7.83 4.28 -3.72
C GLY A 47 7.95 4.07 -2.23
N PHE A 48 8.22 2.83 -1.83
CA PHE A 48 8.47 2.43 -0.44
C PHE A 48 9.37 1.19 -0.36
N GLN A 49 10.00 1.04 0.80
CA GLN A 49 10.64 -0.20 1.21
C GLN A 49 9.58 -1.20 1.67
N LEU A 50 9.68 -2.46 1.23
CA LEU A 50 8.87 -3.57 1.71
C LEU A 50 9.78 -4.70 2.19
N ASN A 51 9.74 -4.98 3.50
CA ASN A 51 10.54 -6.02 4.13
C ASN A 51 10.16 -7.43 3.64
N ALA A 52 11.05 -8.39 3.84
CA ALA A 52 10.80 -9.80 3.51
C ALA A 52 9.53 -10.32 4.20
N GLY A 53 8.65 -10.98 3.44
CA GLY A 53 7.40 -11.57 3.94
C GLY A 53 6.30 -10.58 4.34
N ALA A 54 6.50 -9.26 4.15
CA ALA A 54 5.54 -8.25 4.57
C ALA A 54 4.44 -8.00 3.51
N GLU A 55 3.28 -7.55 4.00
CA GLU A 55 2.17 -7.02 3.20
C GLU A 55 1.92 -5.55 3.50
N VAL A 56 1.55 -4.76 2.49
CA VAL A 56 1.06 -3.39 2.66
C VAL A 56 -0.01 -3.04 1.63
N CYS A 57 -0.94 -2.17 2.03
CA CYS A 57 -1.97 -1.56 1.17
C CYS A 57 -1.77 -0.03 1.12
N PRO A 58 -0.77 0.46 0.37
CA PRO A 58 -0.31 1.84 0.51
C PRO A 58 -1.14 2.85 -0.30
N TYR A 59 -2.06 2.41 -1.16
CA TYR A 59 -2.79 3.30 -2.06
C TYR A 59 -4.31 3.13 -1.95
N ASN A 60 -5.00 4.26 -1.82
CA ASN A 60 -6.38 4.45 -2.26
C ASN A 60 -6.32 5.50 -3.38
N VAL A 61 -6.35 5.08 -4.64
CA VAL A 61 -6.31 5.99 -5.82
C VAL A 61 -7.69 6.23 -6.40
#